data_AF-A0A110B3U4-F1
#
_entry.id   AF-A0A110B3U4-F1
#
_cell.length_a   1.000
_cell.length_b   1.000
_cell.length_c   1.000
_cell.angle_alpha   90.00
_cell.angle_beta   90.00
_cell.angle_gamma   90.00
#
_symmetry.space_group_name_H-M   'P 1'
#
loop_
_entity.id
_entity.type
_entity.pdbx_description
1 polymer ?
#
loop_
_entity_poly.entity_id
_entity_poly.type
_entity_poly.pdbx_seq_one_letter_code
_entity_poly.pdbx_strand_id
1 'polypeptide(L)'
;MTLYNLSTPFLYILFILLLPFEIPNVLLFVLAFITGLTIDAFYDTPGLHASACVILALVRIFFISVTVQKDGFDNEPEPTLSNKGLRWFSTYVITLTLVHHFFLFLIESFSISGLPYIIGRFLLSSLFTVFLILITGLIFFRKKERK
;
A
#
# COMPACT_ATOMS: atom_id res chain seq x y z
N MET A 1 -23.73 -14.93 7.65
CA MET A 1 -22.30 -14.57 7.77
C MET A 1 -21.55 -15.33 6.72
N THR A 2 -20.82 -14.63 5.87
CA THR A 2 -20.35 -15.19 4.62
C THR A 2 -18.86 -14.97 4.51
N LEU A 3 -18.16 -16.05 4.15
CA LEU A 3 -16.69 -16.14 4.09
C LEU A 3 -16.04 -15.05 3.21
N TYR A 4 -16.80 -14.45 2.29
CA TYR A 4 -16.33 -13.40 1.39
C TYR A 4 -15.93 -12.08 2.09
N ASN A 5 -16.38 -11.83 3.32
CA ASN A 5 -15.98 -10.62 4.07
C ASN A 5 -14.67 -10.77 4.87
N LEU A 6 -14.06 -11.96 4.89
CA LEU A 6 -12.84 -12.21 5.69
C LEU A 6 -11.54 -11.81 4.98
N SER A 7 -11.50 -11.81 3.64
CA SER A 7 -10.30 -11.50 2.88
C SER A 7 -10.65 -10.67 1.65
N THR A 8 -10.65 -9.35 1.80
CA THR A 8 -10.88 -8.40 0.71
C THR A 8 -9.54 -7.81 0.29
N PRO A 9 -9.02 -8.10 -0.92
CA PRO A 9 -7.77 -7.52 -1.36
C PRO A 9 -7.95 -6.05 -1.72
N PHE A 10 -7.09 -5.18 -1.21
CA PHE A 10 -7.12 -3.74 -1.51
C PHE A 10 -6.00 -3.37 -2.48
N LEU A 11 -6.06 -3.92 -3.70
CA LEU A 11 -5.02 -3.75 -4.72
C LEU A 11 -4.80 -2.30 -5.17
N TYR A 12 -5.77 -1.41 -5.00
CA TYR A 12 -5.65 -0.01 -5.42
C TYR A 12 -4.46 0.71 -4.74
N ILE A 13 -4.01 0.27 -3.56
CA ILE A 13 -2.85 0.86 -2.88
C ILE A 13 -1.57 0.75 -3.71
N LEU A 14 -1.51 -0.22 -4.63
CA LEU A 14 -0.38 -0.39 -5.54
C LEU A 14 -0.08 0.87 -6.34
N PHE A 15 -1.12 1.64 -6.71
CA PHE A 15 -0.94 2.93 -7.39
C PHE A 15 -0.08 3.88 -6.56
N ILE A 16 -0.36 4.01 -5.26
CA ILE A 16 0.39 4.89 -4.34
C ILE A 16 1.81 4.33 -4.10
N LEU A 17 1.93 3.01 -3.97
CA LEU A 17 3.21 2.35 -3.76
C LEU A 17 4.18 2.59 -4.91
N LEU A 18 3.70 2.54 -6.16
CA LEU A 18 4.54 2.66 -7.36
C LEU A 18 4.84 4.09 -7.80
N LEU A 19 4.31 5.11 -7.12
CA LEU A 19 4.65 6.50 -7.44
C LEU A 19 6.17 6.71 -7.37
N PRO A 20 6.75 7.65 -8.15
CA PRO A 20 8.18 7.93 -8.13
C PRO A 20 8.70 8.32 -6.74
N PHE A 21 9.99 8.14 -6.49
CA PHE A 21 10.61 8.55 -5.23
C PHE A 21 10.63 10.07 -5.05
N GLU A 22 10.88 10.80 -6.14
CA GLU A 22 11.04 12.26 -6.14
C GLU A 22 9.71 13.03 -6.28
N ILE A 23 8.57 12.33 -6.20
CA ILE A 23 7.27 12.98 -6.27
C ILE A 23 7.13 14.02 -5.13
N PRO A 24 6.71 15.26 -5.41
CA PRO A 24 6.48 16.25 -4.35
C PRO A 24 5.49 15.73 -3.32
N ASN A 25 5.79 15.88 -2.03
CA ASN A 25 4.96 15.35 -0.94
C ASN A 25 3.49 15.82 -1.03
N VAL A 26 3.26 17.08 -1.40
CA VAL A 26 1.91 17.63 -1.59
C VAL A 26 1.15 16.84 -2.66
N LEU A 27 1.79 16.56 -3.80
CA LEU A 27 1.17 15.80 -4.88
C LEU A 27 0.92 14.34 -4.46
N LEU A 28 1.84 13.72 -3.74
CA LEU A 28 1.66 12.36 -3.20
C LEU A 28 0.42 12.27 -2.29
N PHE A 29 0.25 13.22 -1.36
CA PHE A 29 -0.92 13.24 -0.47
C PHE A 29 -2.22 13.49 -1.23
N VAL A 30 -2.22 14.41 -2.20
CA VAL A 30 -3.40 14.69 -3.05
C VAL A 30 -3.79 13.45 -3.84
N LEU A 31 -2.83 12.77 -4.49
CA LEU A 31 -3.10 11.55 -5.25
C LEU A 31 -3.60 10.42 -4.34
N ALA A 32 -3.00 10.25 -3.16
CA ALA A 32 -3.45 9.25 -2.19
C ALA A 32 -4.87 9.52 -1.71
N PHE A 33 -5.20 10.78 -1.39
CA PHE A 33 -6.53 11.20 -0.97
C PHE A 33 -7.58 10.98 -2.06
N ILE A 34 -7.29 11.39 -3.31
CA ILE A 34 -8.20 11.19 -4.45
C ILE A 34 -8.40 9.69 -4.75
N THR A 35 -7.33 8.89 -4.64
CA THR A 35 -7.41 7.44 -4.83
C THR A 35 -8.38 6.85 -3.80
N GLY A 36 -8.20 7.16 -2.51
CA GLY A 36 -9.08 6.66 -1.48
C GLY A 36 -10.51 7.18 -1.60
N LEU A 37 -10.72 8.46 -1.93
CA LEU A 37 -12.05 9.02 -2.17
C LEU A 37 -12.77 8.34 -3.33
N THR A 38 -12.03 7.96 -4.37
CA THR A 38 -12.60 7.21 -5.51
C THR A 38 -13.14 5.88 -5.00
N ILE A 39 -12.37 5.14 -4.21
CA ILE A 39 -12.81 3.88 -3.60
C ILE A 39 -14.00 4.12 -2.66
N ASP A 40 -13.95 5.13 -1.82
CA ASP A 40 -15.04 5.50 -0.90
C ASP A 40 -16.36 5.74 -1.64
N ALA A 41 -16.31 6.37 -2.83
CA ALA A 41 -17.50 6.63 -3.65
C ALA A 41 -18.11 5.36 -4.26
N PHE A 42 -17.31 4.31 -4.48
CA PHE A 42 -17.81 3.01 -4.98
C PHE A 42 -18.27 2.07 -3.85
N TYR A 43 -17.69 2.21 -2.66
CA TYR A 43 -18.00 1.37 -1.49
C TYR A 43 -19.00 2.00 -0.53
N ASP A 44 -19.49 3.22 -0.80
CA ASP A 44 -20.34 4.00 0.10
C ASP A 44 -19.74 4.16 1.51
N THR A 45 -18.41 4.36 1.56
CA THR A 45 -17.62 4.46 2.82
C THR A 45 -16.91 5.81 2.92
N PRO A 46 -17.63 6.95 2.97
CA PRO A 46 -17.04 8.28 2.82
C PRO A 46 -15.90 8.54 3.81
N GLY A 47 -14.68 8.73 3.28
CA GLY A 47 -13.48 9.09 4.04
C GLY A 47 -12.68 7.92 4.63
N LEU A 48 -13.20 6.69 4.56
CA LEU A 48 -12.56 5.50 5.16
C LEU A 48 -11.26 5.15 4.43
N HIS A 49 -11.33 4.89 3.14
CA HIS A 49 -10.16 4.60 2.31
C HIS A 49 -9.32 5.85 2.08
N ALA A 50 -9.93 7.03 1.96
CA ALA A 50 -9.18 8.30 1.84
C ALA A 50 -8.22 8.51 3.01
N SER A 51 -8.69 8.38 4.25
CA SER A 51 -7.84 8.52 5.45
C SER A 51 -6.75 7.45 5.51
N ALA A 52 -7.09 6.19 5.24
CA ALA A 52 -6.11 5.09 5.21
C ALA A 52 -5.04 5.27 4.10
N CYS A 53 -5.39 5.85 2.95
CA CYS A 53 -4.44 6.17 1.88
C CYS A 53 -3.50 7.31 2.25
N VAL A 54 -4.00 8.34 2.92
CA VAL A 54 -3.15 9.46 3.39
C VAL A 54 -2.14 8.98 4.43
N ILE A 55 -2.54 8.10 5.35
CA ILE A 55 -1.62 7.49 6.32
C ILE A 55 -0.57 6.61 5.63
N LEU A 56 -1.00 5.81 4.63
CA LEU A 56 -0.09 5.04 3.79
C LEU A 56 0.96 5.93 3.11
N ALA A 57 0.55 7.07 2.55
CA ALA A 57 1.45 8.05 1.94
C ALA A 57 2.46 8.63 2.94
N LEU A 58 2.02 8.95 4.16
CA LEU A 58 2.91 9.42 5.23
C LEU A 58 3.96 8.36 5.59
N VAL A 59 3.53 7.12 5.83
CA VAL A 59 4.44 6.02 6.17
C VAL A 59 5.37 5.68 5.00
N ARG A 60 4.90 5.83 3.76
CA ARG A 60 5.75 5.70 2.56
C ARG A 60 6.92 6.68 2.59
N ILE A 61 6.67 7.96 2.89
CA ILE A 61 7.73 8.97 3.00
C ILE A 61 8.74 8.54 4.06
N PHE A 62 8.26 8.15 5.25
CA PHE A 62 9.13 7.72 6.34
C PHE A 62 9.97 6.48 5.96
N PHE A 63 9.34 5.44 5.42
CA PHE A 63 10.02 4.21 5.02
C PHE A 63 11.12 4.47 3.99
N ILE A 64 10.82 5.25 2.95
CA ILE A 64 11.80 5.58 1.90
C ILE A 64 12.96 6.38 2.50
N SER A 65 12.67 7.37 3.36
CA SER A 65 13.71 8.19 3.99
C SER A 65 14.69 7.39 4.85
N VAL A 66 14.26 6.28 5.45
CA VAL A 66 15.08 5.40 6.30
C VAL A 66 15.83 4.34 5.48
N THR A 67 15.26 3.89 4.36
CA THR A 67 15.76 2.71 3.62
C THR A 67 16.51 3.05 2.33
N VAL A 68 16.37 4.27 1.81
CA VAL A 68 16.99 4.71 0.55
C VAL A 68 17.88 5.93 0.81
N GLN A 69 19.14 5.86 0.39
CA GLN A 69 20.06 7.00 0.40
C GLN A 69 19.74 7.94 -0.77
N LYS A 70 19.84 9.26 -0.56
CA LYS A 70 19.43 10.29 -1.53
C LYS A 70 20.13 10.18 -2.89
N ASP A 71 21.37 9.73 -2.92
CA ASP A 71 22.14 9.55 -4.17
C ASP A 71 21.63 8.36 -5.02
N GLY A 72 20.65 7.60 -4.51
CA GLY A 72 20.06 6.44 -5.17
C GLY A 72 18.78 6.72 -5.97
N PHE A 73 18.38 7.99 -6.16
CA PHE A 73 17.20 8.37 -6.93
C PHE A 73 17.48 8.57 -8.44
N ASP A 74 18.67 9.06 -8.81
CA ASP A 74 19.02 9.43 -10.19
C ASP A 74 18.97 8.27 -11.20
N ASN A 75 19.21 7.03 -10.77
CA ASN A 75 19.24 5.85 -11.64
C ASN A 75 17.99 4.96 -11.55
N GLU A 76 17.19 5.16 -10.50
CA GLU A 76 16.08 4.29 -10.11
C GLU A 76 14.90 5.13 -9.60
N PRO A 77 14.16 5.78 -10.52
CA PRO A 77 13.17 6.80 -10.16
C PRO A 77 11.95 6.23 -9.42
N GLU A 78 11.73 4.91 -9.48
CA GLU A 78 10.52 4.26 -8.97
C GLU A 78 10.83 3.09 -8.01
N PRO A 79 10.00 2.89 -6.96
CA PRO A 79 10.11 1.79 -6.00
C PRO A 79 9.60 0.46 -6.58
N THR A 80 10.16 0.03 -7.71
CA THR A 80 9.78 -1.22 -8.38
C THR A 80 10.71 -2.37 -8.00
N LEU A 81 10.20 -3.59 -8.20
CA LEU A 81 10.98 -4.81 -8.03
C LEU A 81 12.23 -4.84 -8.93
N SER A 82 12.14 -4.30 -10.15
CA SER A 82 13.24 -4.20 -11.12
C SER A 82 14.38 -3.30 -10.67
N ASN A 83 14.07 -2.27 -9.90
CA ASN A 83 15.05 -1.29 -9.44
C ASN A 83 15.68 -1.73 -8.10
N LYS A 84 14.90 -1.88 -7.04
CA LYS A 84 15.44 -2.13 -5.68
C LYS A 84 15.61 -3.62 -5.32
N GLY A 85 15.14 -4.53 -6.16
CA GLY A 85 15.22 -5.97 -5.94
C GLY A 85 14.17 -6.52 -4.96
N LEU A 86 14.06 -7.85 -4.92
CA LEU A 86 12.97 -8.57 -4.23
C LEU A 86 12.94 -8.37 -2.73
N ARG A 87 14.10 -8.33 -2.08
CA ARG A 87 14.16 -8.21 -0.61
C ARG A 87 13.65 -6.85 -0.12
N TRP A 88 14.08 -5.78 -0.77
CA TRP A 88 13.65 -4.43 -0.43
C TRP A 88 12.17 -4.23 -0.81
N PHE A 89 11.78 -4.60 -2.03
CA PHE A 89 10.40 -4.44 -2.51
C PHE A 89 9.38 -5.24 -1.67
N SER A 90 9.71 -6.47 -1.27
CA SER A 90 8.83 -7.26 -0.41
C SER A 90 8.67 -6.64 0.99
N THR A 91 9.76 -6.16 1.60
CA THR A 91 9.70 -5.47 2.89
C THR A 91 8.86 -4.19 2.79
N TYR A 92 9.08 -3.41 1.73
CA TYR A 92 8.31 -2.20 1.42
C TYR A 92 6.81 -2.48 1.31
N VAL A 93 6.41 -3.43 0.46
CA VAL A 93 5.00 -3.80 0.24
C VAL A 93 4.36 -4.33 1.52
N ILE A 94 5.04 -5.22 2.26
CA ILE A 94 4.52 -5.79 3.51
C ILE A 94 4.28 -4.68 4.55
N THR A 95 5.29 -3.85 4.83
CA THR A 95 5.18 -2.82 5.86
C THR A 95 4.06 -1.83 5.54
N LEU A 96 4.00 -1.33 4.31
CA LEU A 96 3.02 -0.32 3.93
C LEU A 96 1.60 -0.90 3.85
N THR A 97 1.44 -2.13 3.35
CA THR A 97 0.12 -2.80 3.29
C THR A 97 -0.43 -3.03 4.69
N LEU A 98 0.41 -3.51 5.62
CA LEU A 98 0.00 -3.74 7.01
C LEU A 98 -0.45 -2.45 7.69
N VAL A 99 0.29 -1.35 7.50
CA VAL A 99 -0.13 -0.04 8.02
C VAL A 99 -1.47 0.37 7.43
N HIS A 100 -1.62 0.31 6.11
CA HIS A 100 -2.86 0.71 5.45
C HIS A 100 -4.07 -0.08 5.97
N HIS A 101 -3.97 -1.40 6.02
CA HIS A 101 -5.06 -2.26 6.45
C HIS A 101 -5.35 -2.09 7.94
N PHE A 102 -4.32 -1.93 8.77
CA PHE A 102 -4.50 -1.68 10.20
C PHE A 102 -5.36 -0.44 10.44
N PHE A 103 -5.04 0.69 9.79
CA PHE A 103 -5.83 1.90 9.92
C PHE A 103 -7.20 1.80 9.26
N LEU A 104 -7.32 1.13 8.11
CA LEU A 104 -8.60 0.91 7.44
C LEU A 104 -9.58 0.17 8.36
N PHE A 105 -9.16 -0.97 8.93
CA PHE A 105 -10.03 -1.78 9.79
C PHE A 105 -10.25 -1.16 11.19
N LEU A 106 -9.28 -0.37 11.68
CA LEU A 106 -9.45 0.41 12.91
C LEU A 106 -10.57 1.45 12.76
N ILE A 107 -10.58 2.18 11.64
CA ILE A 107 -11.57 3.22 11.34
C ILE A 107 -12.91 2.59 10.93
N GLU A 108 -12.93 1.44 10.26
CA GLU A 108 -14.17 0.77 9.85
C GLU A 108 -15.02 0.36 11.07
N SER A 109 -14.40 -0.28 12.06
CA SER A 109 -15.17 -0.94 13.12
C SER A 109 -15.33 -0.11 14.40
N PHE A 110 -14.40 0.81 14.73
CA PHE A 110 -14.37 1.61 15.98
C PHE A 110 -14.94 0.91 17.24
N SER A 111 -14.75 -0.41 17.37
CA SER A 111 -15.41 -1.24 18.37
C SER A 111 -14.49 -2.35 18.86
N ILE A 112 -14.47 -2.52 20.18
CA ILE A 112 -13.65 -3.51 20.89
C ILE A 112 -14.34 -4.88 20.91
N SER A 113 -15.68 -4.92 20.79
CA SER A 113 -16.47 -6.16 20.91
C SER A 113 -16.29 -7.15 19.75
N GLY A 114 -15.62 -6.72 18.67
CA GLY A 114 -15.32 -7.52 17.47
C GLY A 114 -13.83 -7.79 17.23
N LEU A 115 -12.94 -7.53 18.19
CA LEU A 115 -11.48 -7.57 17.98
C LEU A 115 -10.94 -8.83 17.29
N PRO A 116 -11.31 -10.07 17.69
CA PRO A 116 -10.82 -11.27 17.01
C PRO A 116 -11.20 -11.32 15.52
N TYR A 117 -12.41 -10.87 15.18
CA TYR A 117 -12.90 -10.82 13.81
C TYR A 117 -12.16 -9.75 12.99
N ILE A 118 -11.95 -8.57 13.57
CA ILE A 118 -11.21 -7.46 12.95
C ILE A 118 -9.76 -7.89 12.65
N ILE A 119 -9.10 -8.53 13.62
CA ILE A 119 -7.73 -9.03 13.46
C ILE A 119 -7.66 -10.09 12.36
N GLY A 120 -8.63 -11.01 12.32
CA GLY A 120 -8.73 -12.01 11.25
C GLY A 120 -8.86 -11.36 9.86
N ARG A 121 -9.77 -10.39 9.71
CA ARG A 121 -9.94 -9.62 8.46
C ARG A 121 -8.68 -8.87 8.06
N PHE A 122 -8.06 -8.20 9.02
CA PHE A 122 -6.82 -7.46 8.84
C PHE A 122 -5.71 -8.34 8.29
N LEU A 123 -5.43 -9.47 8.95
CA LEU A 123 -4.32 -10.35 8.57
C LEU A 123 -4.56 -11.03 7.22
N LEU A 124 -5.76 -11.57 7.00
CA LEU A 124 -6.09 -12.27 5.75
C LEU A 124 -6.11 -11.33 4.55
N SER A 125 -6.75 -10.16 4.70
CA SER A 125 -6.80 -9.14 3.63
C SER A 125 -5.41 -8.58 3.33
N SER A 126 -4.58 -8.36 4.36
CA SER A 126 -3.20 -7.90 4.17
C SER A 126 -2.36 -8.94 3.45
N LEU A 127 -2.42 -10.21 3.88
CA LEU A 127 -1.68 -11.31 3.27
C LEU A 127 -2.06 -11.45 1.80
N PHE A 128 -3.36 -11.40 1.49
CA PHE A 128 -3.83 -11.55 0.12
C PHE A 128 -3.45 -10.36 -0.75
N THR A 129 -3.54 -9.13 -0.24
CA THR A 129 -3.10 -7.92 -0.96
C THR A 129 -1.60 -7.94 -1.24
N VAL A 130 -0.77 -8.27 -0.23
CA VAL A 130 0.69 -8.41 -0.41
C VAL A 130 1.00 -9.45 -1.48
N PHE A 131 0.37 -10.62 -1.41
CA PHE A 131 0.55 -11.70 -2.38
C PHE A 131 0.28 -11.22 -3.82
N LEU A 132 -0.85 -10.56 -4.04
CA LEU A 132 -1.21 -10.05 -5.37
C LEU A 132 -0.27 -8.95 -5.86
N ILE A 133 0.18 -8.05 -4.98
CA ILE A 133 1.15 -7.00 -5.33
C ILE A 133 2.50 -7.62 -5.73
N LEU A 134 2.98 -8.61 -4.98
CA LEU A 134 4.25 -9.28 -5.29
C LEU A 134 4.19 -10.04 -6.61
N ILE A 135 3.09 -10.75 -6.89
CA ILE A 135 2.86 -11.40 -8.19
C ILE A 135 2.86 -10.36 -9.31
N THR A 136 2.15 -9.25 -9.12
CA THR A 136 2.12 -8.15 -10.09
C THR A 136 3.53 -7.63 -10.36
N GLY A 137 4.30 -7.36 -9.31
CA GLY A 137 5.69 -6.93 -9.42
C GLY A 137 6.60 -7.94 -10.14
N LEU A 138 6.38 -9.24 -9.93
CA LEU A 138 7.12 -10.31 -10.60
C LEU A 138 6.75 -10.45 -12.08
N ILE A 139 5.48 -10.30 -12.44
CA ILE A 139 5.03 -10.37 -13.84
C ILE A 139 5.55 -9.19 -14.64
N PHE A 140 5.52 -7.99 -14.06
CA PHE A 140 6.02 -6.76 -14.71
C PHE A 140 7.53 -6.56 -14.52
N PHE A 141 8.23 -7.50 -13.90
CA PHE A 141 9.68 -7.49 -13.78
C PHE A 141 10.33 -7.68 -15.16
N ARG A 142 10.63 -6.58 -15.83
CA ARG A 142 11.55 -6.60 -16.97
C ARG A 142 12.96 -6.59 -16.40
N LYS A 143 13.71 -7.68 -16.63
CA LYS A 143 15.15 -7.73 -16.40
C LYS A 143 15.78 -6.65 -17.28
N LYS A 144 16.17 -5.52 -16.70
CA LYS A 144 16.96 -4.50 -17.41
C LYS A 144 18.28 -5.17 -17.76
N GLU A 145 18.47 -5.53 -19.03
CA GLU A 145 19.77 -5.97 -19.52
C GLU A 145 20.76 -4.86 -19.18
N ARG A 146 21.71 -5.14 -18.27
CA ARG A 146 22.86 -4.27 -18.05
C ARG A 146 23.60 -4.22 -19.39
N LYS A 147 23.51 -3.10 -20.09
CA LYS A 147 24.48 -2.72 -21.12
C LYS A 147 25.76 -2.26 -20.43
#